data_AF-A0A8X6RZ15-F1
#
_entry.id   AF-A0A8X6RZ15-F1
#
_cell.length_a   1.000
_cell.length_b   1.000
_cell.length_c   1.000
_cell.angle_alpha   90.00
_cell.angle_beta   90.00
_cell.angle_gamma   90.00
#
_symmetry.space_group_name_H-M   'P 1'
#
loop_
_entity.id
_entity.type
_entity.pdbx_description
1 polymer ?
#
loop_
_entity_poly.entity_id
_entity_poly.type
_entity_poly.pdbx_seq_one_letter_code
_entity_poly.pdbx_strand_id
1 'polypeptide(L)'
;MHMKCPPGKDSWCFYRRALAKGEKPAPHKFNIGTPINPDYLTKIVPIYQRLASDSLLKGCARCLTQNSNESLHSVIWSKGSKETSAKSRRVNIAVSEAVTEYNYGTLKTLKEIQKAANLDLGEEAVKIAAT
;
A
#
# COMPACT_ATOMS: atom_id res chain seq x y z
N MET A 1 21.55 15.35 -7.74
CA MET A 1 20.71 14.14 -7.52
C MET A 1 21.37 13.16 -6.54
N HIS A 2 22.66 12.85 -6.67
CA HIS A 2 23.40 11.99 -5.70
C HIS A 2 23.37 12.45 -4.25
N MET A 3 23.26 13.76 -4.02
CA MET A 3 23.23 14.30 -2.67
C MET A 3 22.01 13.87 -1.86
N LYS A 4 20.90 13.53 -2.53
CA LYS A 4 19.66 13.05 -1.91
C LYS A 4 19.63 11.54 -1.65
N CYS A 5 20.66 10.81 -2.10
CA CYS A 5 20.75 9.38 -1.88
C CYS A 5 21.33 9.08 -0.48
N PRO A 6 20.95 7.96 0.15
CA PRO A 6 21.54 7.52 1.42
C PRO A 6 23.07 7.44 1.31
N PRO A 7 23.84 7.85 2.33
CA PRO A 7 25.28 7.65 2.36
C PRO A 7 25.64 6.18 2.66
N GLY A 8 26.91 5.82 2.51
CA GLY A 8 27.45 4.53 2.96
C GLY A 8 27.68 3.50 1.86
N LYS A 9 28.33 2.40 2.24
CA LYS A 9 28.72 1.30 1.34
C LYS A 9 27.53 0.49 0.82
N ASP A 10 26.39 0.60 1.49
CA ASP A 10 25.13 -0.05 1.12
C ASP A 10 24.15 0.91 0.43
N SER A 11 24.59 2.13 0.11
CA SER A 11 23.77 3.07 -0.66
C SER A 11 23.33 2.44 -1.98
N TRP A 12 22.05 2.59 -2.34
CA TRP A 12 21.55 2.20 -3.66
C TRP A 12 22.12 3.05 -4.79
N CYS A 13 22.69 4.22 -4.47
CA CYS A 13 23.35 5.10 -5.43
C CYS A 13 24.80 4.67 -5.65
N PHE A 14 25.14 4.27 -6.89
CA PHE A 14 26.49 3.85 -7.25
C PHE A 14 27.55 4.91 -6.91
N TYR A 15 27.21 6.21 -7.05
CA TYR A 15 28.13 7.31 -6.76
C TYR A 15 28.45 7.42 -5.26
N ARG A 16 27.41 7.44 -4.40
CA ARG A 16 27.59 7.48 -2.93
C ARG A 16 28.30 6.23 -2.42
N ARG A 17 27.99 5.07 -3.02
CA ARG A 17 28.63 3.78 -2.71
C ARG A 17 30.12 3.80 -3.00
N ALA A 18 30.53 4.24 -4.18
CA ALA A 18 31.95 4.33 -4.57
C ALA A 18 32.71 5.28 -3.64
N LEU A 19 32.15 6.46 -3.35
CA LEU A 19 32.76 7.40 -2.39
C LEU A 19 32.94 6.77 -1.00
N ALA A 20 31.95 6.04 -0.48
CA ALA A 20 32.03 5.38 0.82
C ALA A 20 33.03 4.21 0.86
N LYS A 21 33.42 3.67 -0.31
CA LYS A 21 34.46 2.66 -0.46
C LYS A 21 35.85 3.23 -0.73
N GLY A 22 35.97 4.56 -0.91
CA GLY A 22 37.23 5.20 -1.32
C GLY A 22 37.56 4.99 -2.80
N GLU A 23 36.58 4.60 -3.61
CA GLU A 23 36.72 4.34 -5.04
C GLU A 23 36.31 5.57 -5.85
N LYS A 24 36.86 5.71 -7.06
CA LYS A 24 36.42 6.75 -8.01
C LYS A 24 35.06 6.35 -8.62
N PRO A 25 34.00 7.17 -8.47
CA PRO A 25 32.71 6.88 -9.08
C PRO A 25 32.81 6.77 -10.60
N ALA A 26 32.28 5.69 -11.16
CA ALA A 26 32.24 5.48 -12.61
C ALA A 26 31.29 6.49 -13.30
N PRO A 27 31.55 6.87 -14.57
CA PRO A 27 30.68 7.79 -15.30
C PRO A 27 29.24 7.26 -15.47
N HIS A 28 28.27 8.18 -15.49
CA HIS A 28 26.85 7.84 -15.69
C HIS A 28 26.58 7.05 -16.97
N LYS A 29 27.35 7.30 -18.05
CA LYS A 29 27.21 6.59 -19.34
C LYS A 29 27.33 5.06 -19.21
N PHE A 30 28.08 4.57 -18.21
CA PHE A 30 28.28 3.14 -17.99
C PHE A 30 27.30 2.54 -16.96
N ASN A 31 26.75 3.37 -16.06
CA ASN A 31 25.88 2.91 -14.97
C ASN A 31 24.39 3.22 -15.18
N ILE A 32 24.06 4.03 -16.19
CA ILE A 32 22.69 4.33 -16.58
C ILE A 32 22.45 3.73 -17.96
N GLY A 33 21.71 2.61 -18.00
CA GLY A 33 21.40 1.91 -19.26
C GLY A 33 20.49 2.71 -20.19
N THR A 34 19.64 3.59 -19.65
CA THR A 34 18.73 4.41 -20.45
C THR A 34 18.69 5.84 -19.89
N PRO A 35 19.61 6.72 -20.32
CA PRO A 35 19.62 8.11 -19.86
C PRO A 35 18.37 8.84 -20.38
N ILE A 36 17.72 9.59 -19.50
CA ILE A 36 16.59 10.45 -19.87
C ILE A 36 17.12 11.61 -20.71
N ASN A 37 16.49 11.86 -21.86
CA ASN A 37 16.84 13.00 -22.70
C ASN A 37 16.55 14.32 -21.95
N PRO A 38 17.52 15.26 -21.88
CA PRO A 38 17.37 16.54 -21.17
C PRO A 38 16.11 17.33 -21.52
N ASP A 39 15.68 17.32 -22.78
CA ASP A 39 14.49 18.07 -23.26
C ASP A 39 13.18 17.49 -22.71
N TYR A 40 13.18 16.20 -22.37
CA TYR A 40 12.05 15.55 -21.71
C TYR A 40 12.16 15.63 -20.19
N LEU A 41 13.38 15.65 -19.65
CA LEU A 41 13.61 15.79 -18.21
C LEU A 41 12.98 17.09 -17.69
N THR A 42 13.13 18.20 -18.40
CA THR A 42 12.51 19.49 -18.03
C THR A 42 10.98 19.42 -17.97
N LYS A 43 10.35 18.55 -18.76
CA LYS A 43 8.90 18.31 -18.76
C LYS A 43 8.46 17.35 -17.65
N ILE A 44 9.31 16.37 -17.31
CA ILE A 44 9.01 15.34 -16.29
C ILE A 44 9.23 15.85 -14.87
N VAL A 45 10.28 16.65 -14.63
CA VAL A 45 10.67 17.12 -13.28
C VAL A 45 9.51 17.83 -12.55
N PRO A 46 8.75 18.76 -13.17
CA PRO A 46 7.62 19.40 -12.50
C PRO A 46 6.53 18.42 -12.08
N ILE A 47 6.27 17.38 -12.90
CA ILE A 47 5.28 16.33 -12.58
C ILE A 47 5.76 15.54 -11.35
N TYR A 48 7.03 15.13 -11.35
CA TYR A 48 7.62 14.40 -10.22
C TYR A 48 7.61 15.23 -8.93
N GLN A 49 7.95 16.52 -9.01
CA GLN A 49 7.90 17.43 -7.86
C GLN A 49 6.49 17.62 -7.34
N ARG A 50 5.50 17.75 -8.23
CA ARG A 50 4.09 17.83 -7.84
C ARG A 50 3.64 16.55 -7.14
N LEU A 51 3.98 15.38 -7.68
CA LEU A 51 3.67 14.07 -7.08
C LEU A 51 4.36 13.86 -5.72
N ALA A 52 5.55 14.42 -5.55
CA ALA A 52 6.31 14.39 -4.30
C ALA A 52 6.02 15.56 -3.36
N SER A 53 4.94 16.31 -3.59
CA SER A 53 4.56 17.42 -2.71
C SER A 53 4.06 16.93 -1.35
N ASP A 54 4.41 17.65 -0.29
CA ASP A 54 3.97 17.31 1.08
C ASP A 54 2.44 17.21 1.20
N SER A 55 1.69 18.00 0.43
CA SER A 55 0.23 17.95 0.42
C SER A 55 -0.30 16.61 -0.07
N LEU A 56 0.26 16.06 -1.15
CA LEU A 56 -0.09 14.72 -1.65
C LEU A 56 0.43 13.62 -0.72
N LEU A 57 1.68 13.72 -0.28
CA LEU A 57 2.30 12.70 0.58
C LEU A 57 1.61 12.60 1.95
N LYS A 58 1.08 13.70 2.50
CA LYS A 58 0.24 13.68 3.73
C LYS A 58 -1.07 12.90 3.55
N GLY A 59 -1.58 12.78 2.33
CA GLY A 59 -2.70 11.90 2.00
C GLY A 59 -2.26 10.43 2.00
N CYS A 60 -1.13 10.14 1.35
CA CYS A 60 -0.55 8.78 1.29
C CYS A 60 -0.13 8.25 2.67
N ALA A 61 0.37 9.12 3.56
CA ALA A 61 0.80 8.74 4.91
C ALA A 61 -0.34 8.21 5.79
N ARG A 62 -1.60 8.53 5.46
CA ARG A 62 -2.78 7.98 6.13
C ARG A 62 -3.20 6.62 5.59
N CYS A 63 -2.42 6.04 4.66
CA CYS A 63 -2.75 4.81 3.93
C CYS A 63 -4.15 4.86 3.30
N LEU A 64 -4.66 6.05 3.00
CA LEU A 64 -5.93 6.19 2.32
C LEU A 64 -5.70 5.72 0.88
N THR A 65 -6.30 4.57 0.54
CA THR A 65 -6.21 4.03 -0.81
C THR A 65 -6.79 5.05 -1.78
N GLN A 66 -6.20 5.18 -2.98
CA GLN A 66 -6.73 6.09 -4.01
C GLN A 66 -8.16 5.72 -4.43
N ASN A 67 -8.65 4.54 -4.04
CA ASN A 67 -9.99 4.07 -4.30
C ASN A 67 -10.59 3.27 -3.11
N SER A 68 -10.98 3.98 -2.04
CA SER A 68 -11.63 3.35 -0.88
C SER A 68 -12.91 2.59 -1.27
N ASN A 69 -13.60 3.03 -2.32
CA ASN A 69 -14.81 2.36 -2.79
C ASN A 69 -14.50 0.99 -3.39
N GLU A 70 -13.49 0.89 -4.26
CA GLU A 70 -13.08 -0.40 -4.84
C GLU A 70 -12.48 -1.33 -3.78
N SER A 71 -11.72 -0.79 -2.82
CA SER A 71 -11.23 -1.58 -1.70
C SER A 71 -12.37 -2.14 -0.85
N LEU A 72 -13.38 -1.33 -0.52
CA LEU A 72 -14.56 -1.79 0.22
C LEU A 72 -15.38 -2.80 -0.59
N HIS A 73 -15.59 -2.55 -1.89
CA HIS A 73 -16.30 -3.47 -2.77
C HIS A 73 -15.60 -4.83 -2.83
N SER A 74 -14.26 -4.87 -2.86
CA SER A 74 -13.51 -6.12 -2.81
C SER A 74 -13.81 -6.92 -1.54
N VAL A 75 -13.87 -6.26 -0.38
CA VAL A 75 -14.24 -6.93 0.89
C VAL A 75 -15.70 -7.40 0.86
N ILE A 76 -16.65 -6.58 0.38
CA ILE A 76 -18.06 -6.99 0.27
C ILE A 76 -18.19 -8.24 -0.63
N TRP A 77 -17.51 -8.26 -1.77
CA TRP A 77 -17.56 -9.38 -2.70
C TRP A 77 -16.86 -10.64 -2.20
N SER A 78 -15.91 -10.51 -1.26
CA SER A 78 -15.34 -11.66 -0.55
C SER A 78 -16.34 -12.32 0.41
N LYS A 79 -17.30 -11.55 0.96
CA LYS A 79 -18.34 -12.05 1.88
C LYS A 79 -19.61 -12.51 1.18
N GLY A 80 -19.96 -11.88 0.06
CA GLY A 80 -21.11 -12.24 -0.74
C GLY A 80 -20.82 -12.10 -2.23
N SER A 81 -21.04 -13.15 -3.01
CA SER A 81 -20.78 -13.10 -4.45
C SER A 81 -21.69 -12.11 -5.17
N LYS A 82 -21.09 -11.25 -5.99
CA LYS A 82 -21.79 -10.36 -6.92
C LYS A 82 -22.51 -11.09 -8.05
N GLU A 83 -22.09 -12.32 -8.35
CA GLU A 83 -22.58 -13.10 -9.50
C GLU A 83 -23.75 -14.01 -9.16
N THR A 84 -24.09 -14.13 -7.86
CA THR A 84 -25.15 -15.04 -7.40
C THR A 84 -26.25 -14.28 -6.68
N SER A 85 -27.51 -14.62 -6.96
CA SER A 85 -28.64 -14.08 -6.23
C SER A 85 -28.69 -14.61 -4.80
N ALA A 86 -28.92 -13.73 -3.82
CA ALA A 86 -29.10 -14.08 -2.42
C ALA A 86 -30.30 -13.32 -1.82
N LYS A 87 -30.91 -13.90 -0.77
CA LYS A 87 -31.98 -13.22 -0.02
C LYS A 87 -31.43 -11.94 0.60
N SER A 88 -32.23 -10.87 0.63
CA SER A 88 -31.85 -9.56 1.21
C SER A 88 -31.20 -9.66 2.59
N ARG A 89 -31.71 -10.54 3.46
CA ARG A 89 -31.11 -10.78 4.79
C ARG A 89 -29.65 -11.22 4.73
N ARG A 90 -29.28 -12.11 3.79
CA ARG A 90 -27.88 -12.57 3.66
C ARG A 90 -26.98 -11.47 3.13
N VAL A 91 -27.47 -10.70 2.15
CA VAL A 91 -26.74 -9.55 1.59
C VAL A 91 -26.46 -8.52 2.68
N ASN A 92 -27.46 -8.19 3.50
CA ASN A 92 -27.29 -7.22 4.60
C ASN A 92 -26.26 -7.68 5.63
N ILE A 93 -26.23 -8.97 5.97
CA ILE A 93 -25.23 -9.53 6.90
C ILE A 93 -23.83 -9.44 6.29
N ALA A 94 -23.66 -9.90 5.03
CA ALA A 94 -22.37 -9.86 4.34
C ALA A 94 -21.82 -8.44 4.21
N VAL A 95 -22.66 -7.46 3.86
CA VAL A 95 -22.27 -6.04 3.78
C VAL A 95 -21.91 -5.49 5.16
N SER A 96 -22.67 -5.81 6.21
CA SER A 96 -22.38 -5.34 7.57
C SER A 96 -21.06 -5.89 8.11
N GLU A 97 -20.79 -7.18 7.87
CA GLU A 97 -19.52 -7.83 8.22
C GLU A 97 -18.36 -7.20 7.44
N ALA A 98 -18.50 -7.03 6.13
CA ALA A 98 -17.48 -6.42 5.27
C ALA A 98 -17.14 -4.99 5.67
N VAL A 99 -18.14 -4.16 5.98
CA VAL A 99 -17.93 -2.79 6.46
C VAL A 99 -17.20 -2.77 7.79
N THR A 100 -17.54 -3.69 8.70
CA THR A 100 -16.87 -3.78 10.01
C THR A 100 -15.41 -4.21 9.83
N GLU A 101 -15.15 -5.23 9.01
CA GLU A 101 -13.80 -5.71 8.69
C GLU A 101 -12.94 -4.66 7.99
N TYR A 102 -13.50 -3.92 7.02
CA TYR A 102 -12.80 -2.85 6.33
C TYR A 102 -12.35 -1.73 7.29
N ASN A 103 -13.17 -1.39 8.29
CA ASN A 103 -12.87 -0.29 9.21
C ASN A 103 -12.04 -0.70 10.44
N TYR A 104 -12.19 -1.93 10.91
CA TYR A 104 -11.64 -2.37 12.21
C TYR A 104 -10.70 -3.57 12.13
N GLY A 105 -10.57 -4.20 10.97
CA GLY A 105 -9.80 -5.41 10.75
C GLY A 105 -10.56 -6.69 11.12
N THR A 106 -10.14 -7.81 10.52
CA THR A 106 -10.81 -9.12 10.59
C THR A 106 -10.94 -9.64 12.02
N LEU A 107 -9.88 -9.58 12.82
CA LEU A 107 -9.87 -10.10 14.19
C LEU A 107 -10.89 -9.40 15.08
N LYS A 108 -10.96 -8.07 15.01
CA LYS A 108 -11.90 -7.28 15.82
C LYS A 108 -13.34 -7.51 15.38
N THR A 109 -13.59 -7.59 14.08
CA THR A 109 -14.91 -7.92 13.52
C THR A 109 -15.40 -9.28 13.99
N LEU A 110 -14.58 -10.33 13.89
CA LEU A 110 -14.94 -11.67 14.34
C LEU A 110 -15.26 -11.71 15.83
N LYS A 111 -14.46 -11.01 16.64
CA LYS A 111 -14.66 -10.92 18.10
C LYS A 111 -16.01 -10.32 18.47
N GLU A 112 -16.38 -9.21 17.84
CA GLU A 112 -17.65 -8.55 18.14
C GLU A 112 -18.85 -9.36 17.62
N ILE A 113 -18.75 -9.99 16.44
CA ILE A 113 -19.83 -10.83 15.89
C ILE A 113 -20.07 -12.07 16.77
N GLN A 114 -19.01 -12.77 17.15
CA GLN A 114 -19.13 -13.97 17.99
C GLN A 114 -19.65 -13.62 19.39
N LYS A 115 -19.15 -12.54 19.98
CA LYS A 115 -19.68 -12.02 21.25
C LYS A 115 -21.18 -11.68 21.15
N ALA A 116 -21.62 -11.04 20.07
CA ALA A 116 -23.04 -10.74 19.84
C ALA A 116 -23.89 -12.02 19.65
N ALA A 117 -23.28 -13.12 19.22
CA ALA A 117 -23.89 -14.44 19.11
C ALA A 117 -23.76 -15.29 20.38
N ASN A 118 -23.21 -14.77 21.48
CA ASN A 118 -22.84 -15.52 22.70
C ASN A 118 -21.89 -16.70 22.42
N LEU A 119 -20.90 -16.48 21.57
CA LEU A 119 -19.85 -17.44 21.22
C LEU A 119 -18.48 -16.88 21.61
N ASP A 120 -17.60 -17.77 22.06
CA ASP A 120 -16.19 -17.45 22.31
C ASP A 120 -15.34 -17.59 21.05
N LEU A 121 -14.26 -16.82 20.99
CA LEU A 121 -13.35 -16.81 19.86
C LEU A 121 -12.39 -18.00 19.91
N GLY A 122 -12.51 -18.90 18.95
CA GLY A 122 -11.64 -20.07 18.83
C GLY A 122 -10.22 -19.71 18.41
N GLU A 123 -9.23 -20.47 18.88
CA GLU A 123 -7.81 -20.25 18.59
C GLU A 123 -7.47 -20.26 17.10
N GLU A 124 -8.11 -21.14 16.32
CA GLU A 124 -7.92 -21.19 14.87
C GLU A 124 -8.47 -19.94 14.17
N ALA A 125 -9.57 -19.36 14.67
CA ALA A 125 -10.10 -18.11 14.14
C ALA A 125 -9.15 -16.94 14.40
N VAL A 126 -8.42 -16.93 15.53
CA VAL A 126 -7.36 -15.95 15.80
C VAL A 126 -6.23 -16.07 14.78
N LYS A 127 -5.76 -17.29 14.50
CA LYS A 127 -4.65 -17.53 13.56
C LYS A 127 -4.99 -17.08 12.15
N ILE A 128 -6.19 -17.41 11.67
CA ILE A 128 -6.67 -17.02 10.33
C ILE A 128 -6.84 -15.51 10.21
N ALA A 129 -7.25 -14.82 11.28
CA ALA A 129 -7.47 -13.38 11.27
C ALA A 129 -6.19 -12.53 11.47
N ALA A 130 -5.05 -13.16 11.77
CA ALA A 130 -3.77 -12.50 11.98
C ALA A 130 -2.83 -12.53 10.75
N THR A 131 -3.18 -13.34 9.73
CA THR A 131 -2.57 -13.35 8.39
C THR A 131 -3.16 -12.28 7.50
#